data_AF-A0A7Y5VMV8-F1
#
_entry.id   AF-A0A7Y5VMV8-F1
#
_cell.length_a   1.000
_cell.length_b   1.000
_cell.length_c   1.000
_cell.angle_alpha   90.00
_cell.angle_beta   90.00
_cell.angle_gamma   90.00
#
_symmetry.space_group_name_H-M   'P 1'
#
loop_
_entity.id
_entity.type
_entity.pdbx_description
1 polymer ?
#
loop_
_entity_poly.entity_id
_entity_poly.type
_entity_poly.pdbx_seq_one_letter_code
_entity_poly.pdbx_strand_id
1 'polypeptide(L)'
;MLRLAMAVCLGAVVMSLAGCGNSEAVLINDLKQVGLAYHNYHDANQKGPANWEELIKFEQETGGDGASIQRVRAAGYQMKWDAKFSELPEGLANTTMAEKAGGGPTLMMDGGVVRR
;
A
#
# COMPACT_ATOMS: atom_id res chain seq x y z
N MET A 1 -15.24 -53.22 -28.18
CA MET A 1 -16.46 -52.65 -27.56
C MET A 1 -16.20 -52.46 -26.07
N LEU A 2 -16.53 -51.27 -25.51
CA LEU A 2 -16.75 -50.95 -24.07
C LEU A 2 -15.52 -51.06 -23.11
N ARG A 3 -15.21 -50.21 -22.11
CA ARG A 3 -15.61 -48.90 -21.55
C ARG A 3 -14.50 -48.55 -20.51
N LEU A 4 -13.95 -47.32 -20.49
CA LEU A 4 -14.11 -46.30 -19.43
C LEU A 4 -13.76 -46.71 -17.98
N ALA A 5 -12.72 -46.08 -17.38
CA ALA A 5 -12.79 -45.50 -16.02
C ALA A 5 -11.50 -44.71 -15.68
N MET A 6 -11.64 -43.39 -15.69
CA MET A 6 -10.69 -42.37 -15.24
C MET A 6 -11.00 -42.12 -13.75
N ALA A 7 -10.03 -42.30 -12.84
CA ALA A 7 -10.21 -42.00 -11.41
C ALA A 7 -9.34 -40.79 -11.03
N VAL A 8 -10.00 -39.64 -10.94
CA VAL A 8 -9.47 -38.37 -10.42
C VAL A 8 -9.55 -38.42 -8.90
N CYS A 9 -8.40 -38.45 -8.21
CA CYS A 9 -8.36 -38.20 -6.76
C CYS A 9 -8.12 -36.70 -6.52
N LEU A 10 -9.24 -36.01 -6.36
CA LEU A 10 -9.36 -34.61 -5.97
C LEU A 10 -8.96 -34.46 -4.50
N GLY A 11 -7.69 -34.17 -4.23
CA GLY A 11 -7.20 -33.83 -2.89
C GLY A 11 -7.53 -32.38 -2.55
N ALA A 12 -8.64 -32.16 -1.83
CA ALA A 12 -9.03 -30.85 -1.32
C ALA A 12 -8.09 -30.41 -0.19
N VAL A 13 -7.20 -29.45 -0.48
CA VAL A 13 -6.40 -28.75 0.52
C VAL A 13 -7.27 -27.67 1.16
N VAL A 14 -7.72 -27.93 2.39
CA VAL A 14 -8.37 -26.92 3.24
C VAL A 14 -7.26 -26.06 3.86
N MET A 15 -6.98 -24.90 3.26
CA MET A 15 -6.11 -23.89 3.87
C MET A 15 -6.92 -22.79 4.54
N SER A 16 -6.79 -22.79 5.87
CA SER A 16 -6.51 -21.62 6.69
C SER A 16 -7.64 -20.61 6.92
N LEU A 17 -8.19 -20.74 8.13
CA LEU A 17 -8.95 -19.73 8.87
C LEU A 17 -8.32 -18.34 8.73
N ALA A 18 -9.10 -17.45 8.12
CA ALA A 18 -8.81 -16.03 8.02
C ALA A 18 -8.80 -15.40 9.43
N GLY A 19 -7.63 -14.90 9.85
CA GLY A 19 -7.49 -13.97 10.97
C GLY A 19 -8.01 -12.59 10.58
N CYS A 20 -9.33 -12.41 10.54
CA CYS A 20 -9.98 -11.14 10.27
C CYS A 20 -10.05 -10.31 11.56
N GLY A 21 -9.12 -9.38 11.76
CA GLY A 21 -9.23 -8.40 12.85
C GLY A 21 -8.00 -7.51 13.03
N ASN A 22 -6.80 -8.10 12.93
CA ASN A 22 -5.56 -7.34 13.12
C ASN A 22 -5.00 -6.71 11.83
N SER A 23 -5.40 -7.20 10.65
CA SER A 23 -4.81 -6.77 9.39
C SER A 23 -5.11 -5.31 9.03
N GLU A 24 -6.30 -4.80 9.35
CA GLU A 24 -6.68 -3.43 8.98
C GLU A 24 -6.01 -2.36 9.84
N ALA A 25 -5.97 -2.53 11.16
CA ALA A 25 -5.30 -1.58 12.04
C ALA A 25 -3.80 -1.48 11.75
N VAL A 26 -3.17 -2.62 11.46
CA VAL A 26 -1.78 -2.69 10.99
C VAL A 26 -1.66 -1.93 9.66
N LEU A 27 -2.53 -2.19 8.69
CA LEU A 27 -2.50 -1.52 7.39
C LEU A 27 -2.70 0.01 7.49
N ILE A 28 -3.54 0.49 8.41
CA ILE A 28 -3.71 1.92 8.67
C ILE A 28 -2.40 2.53 9.19
N ASN A 29 -1.73 1.85 10.11
CA ASN A 29 -0.44 2.33 10.61
C ASN A 29 0.63 2.27 9.51
N ASP A 30 0.64 1.22 8.69
CA ASP A 30 1.55 1.09 7.55
C ASP A 30 1.34 2.23 6.54
N LEU A 31 0.08 2.61 6.25
CA LEU A 31 -0.23 3.76 5.39
C LEU A 31 0.30 5.07 5.97
N LYS A 32 0.21 5.27 7.29
CA LYS A 32 0.81 6.45 7.94
C LYS A 32 2.33 6.46 7.78
N GLN A 33 2.98 5.30 7.90
CA GLN A 33 4.42 5.19 7.64
C GLN A 33 4.77 5.51 6.19
N VAL A 34 3.96 5.05 5.22
CA VAL A 34 4.13 5.41 3.80
C VAL A 34 4.00 6.93 3.60
N GLY A 35 3.01 7.57 4.22
CA GLY A 35 2.84 9.02 4.14
C GLY A 35 4.03 9.78 4.71
N LEU A 36 4.51 9.38 5.90
CA LEU A 36 5.70 9.96 6.51
C LEU A 36 6.94 9.79 5.64
N ALA A 37 7.18 8.59 5.11
CA ALA A 37 8.29 8.30 4.21
C ALA A 37 8.24 9.16 2.94
N TYR A 38 7.04 9.34 2.36
CA TYR A 38 6.85 10.18 1.17
C TYR A 38 7.20 11.64 1.46
N HIS A 39 6.76 12.17 2.61
CA HIS A 39 7.07 13.54 3.03
C HIS A 39 8.57 13.73 3.28
N ASN A 40 9.20 12.79 4.00
CA ASN A 40 10.66 12.81 4.22
C ASN A 40 11.43 12.77 2.89
N TYR A 41 11.00 11.95 1.94
CA TYR A 41 11.58 11.92 0.60
C TYR A 41 11.40 13.27 -0.11
N HIS A 42 10.20 13.85 -0.06
CA HIS A 42 9.91 15.14 -0.68
C HIS A 42 10.77 16.25 -0.08
N ASP A 43 10.90 16.32 1.23
CA ASP A 43 11.74 17.32 1.91
C ASP A 43 13.20 17.22 1.43
N ALA A 44 13.73 16.00 1.29
CA ALA A 44 15.11 15.75 0.86
C ALA A 44 15.34 16.03 -0.65
N ASN A 45 14.34 15.79 -1.51
CA ASN A 45 14.51 15.80 -2.97
C ASN A 45 13.74 16.93 -3.68
N GLN A 46 12.92 17.68 -2.96
CA GLN A 46 12.01 18.72 -3.46
C GLN A 46 11.00 18.20 -4.50
N LYS A 47 10.76 16.90 -4.53
CA LYS A 47 9.79 16.19 -5.37
C LYS A 47 9.39 14.88 -4.71
N GLY A 48 8.20 14.35 -5.04
CA GLY A 48 7.82 13.01 -4.62
C GLY A 48 8.68 11.92 -5.30
N PRO A 49 8.73 10.70 -4.74
CA PRO A 49 9.35 9.55 -5.39
C PRO A 49 8.58 9.17 -6.67
N ALA A 50 9.28 8.61 -7.65
CA ALA A 50 8.70 8.22 -8.93
C ALA A 50 7.94 6.88 -8.85
N ASN A 51 8.23 6.05 -7.85
CA ASN A 51 7.64 4.73 -7.67
C ASN A 51 7.94 4.15 -6.26
N TRP A 52 7.41 2.95 -6.01
CA TRP A 52 7.63 2.20 -4.77
C TRP A 52 9.11 1.88 -4.54
N GLU A 53 9.84 1.47 -5.58
CA GLU A 53 11.24 1.07 -5.48
C GLU A 53 12.12 2.21 -4.97
N GLU A 54 11.88 3.42 -5.45
CA GLU A 54 12.61 4.61 -5.02
C GLU A 54 12.30 4.97 -3.56
N LEU A 55 11.03 4.93 -3.16
CA LEU A 55 10.63 5.19 -1.78
C LEU A 55 11.20 4.14 -0.80
N ILE A 56 11.15 2.86 -1.18
CA ILE A 56 11.71 1.76 -0.36
C ILE A 56 13.22 1.92 -0.21
N LYS A 57 13.92 2.24 -1.31
CA LYS A 57 15.37 2.46 -1.28
C LYS A 57 15.72 3.62 -0.35
N PHE A 58 15.02 4.74 -0.46
CA PHE A 58 15.22 5.89 0.41
C PHE A 58 15.07 5.53 1.90
N GLU A 59 14.01 4.82 2.28
CA GLU A 59 13.79 4.41 3.67
C GLU A 59 14.84 3.42 4.17
N GLN A 60 15.33 2.52 3.32
CA GLN A 60 16.43 1.61 3.67
C GLN A 60 17.74 2.37 3.91
N GLU A 61 18.00 3.43 3.15
CA GLU A 61 19.20 4.27 3.28
C GLU A 61 19.14 5.21 4.48
N THR A 62 17.94 5.65 4.87
CA THR A 62 17.73 6.57 6.01
C THR A 62 17.38 5.87 7.32
N GLY A 63 17.20 4.54 7.32
CA GLY A 63 16.94 3.73 8.50
C GLY A 63 15.48 3.69 8.94
N GLY A 64 14.55 3.94 8.03
CA GLY A 64 13.12 3.87 8.26
C GLY A 64 12.50 2.48 8.01
N ASP A 65 11.17 2.40 7.94
CA ASP A 65 10.42 1.14 7.90
C ASP A 65 9.99 0.74 6.48
N GLY A 66 10.94 0.20 5.73
CA GLY A 66 10.68 -0.36 4.39
C GLY A 66 9.69 -1.54 4.38
N ALA A 67 9.50 -2.24 5.50
CA ALA A 67 8.57 -3.38 5.55
C ALA A 67 7.10 -2.91 5.53
N SER A 68 6.78 -1.80 6.18
CA SER A 68 5.45 -1.17 6.10
C SER A 68 5.10 -0.78 4.66
N ILE A 69 6.04 -0.19 3.92
CA ILE A 69 5.84 0.17 2.52
C ILE A 69 5.57 -1.06 1.65
N GLN A 70 6.32 -2.14 1.85
CA GLN A 70 6.11 -3.39 1.13
C GLN A 70 4.74 -4.01 1.41
N ARG A 71 4.25 -3.96 2.66
CA ARG A 71 2.92 -4.46 3.02
C ARG A 71 1.81 -3.65 2.34
N VAL A 72 1.92 -2.32 2.31
CA VAL A 72 0.95 -1.46 1.60
C VAL A 72 0.95 -1.75 0.10
N ARG A 73 2.12 -1.87 -0.53
CA ARG A 73 2.23 -2.27 -1.93
C ARG A 73 1.58 -3.63 -2.18
N ALA A 74 1.89 -4.64 -1.38
CA ALA A 74 1.34 -5.98 -1.50
C ALA A 74 -0.18 -6.01 -1.26
N ALA A 75 -0.71 -5.09 -0.45
CA ALA A 75 -2.14 -4.92 -0.24
C ALA A 75 -2.88 -4.32 -1.45
N GLY A 76 -2.17 -3.92 -2.50
CA GLY A 76 -2.74 -3.46 -3.77
C GLY A 76 -3.04 -1.97 -3.84
N TYR A 77 -2.36 -1.16 -3.02
CA TYR A 77 -2.52 0.29 -3.06
C TYR A 77 -1.86 0.90 -4.30
N GLN A 78 -2.54 1.89 -4.84
CA GLN A 78 -2.04 2.77 -5.89
C GLN A 78 -1.72 4.12 -5.27
N MET A 79 -0.58 4.69 -5.66
CA MET A 79 -0.06 5.95 -5.15
C MET A 79 -0.01 6.98 -6.26
N LYS A 80 -0.21 8.24 -5.90
CA LYS A 80 0.16 9.37 -6.75
C LYS A 80 1.66 9.65 -6.58
N TRP A 81 2.43 9.31 -7.61
CA TRP A 81 3.88 9.49 -7.66
C TRP A 81 4.29 10.84 -8.25
N ASP A 82 5.57 11.19 -8.07
CA ASP A 82 6.22 12.40 -8.61
C ASP A 82 5.45 13.70 -8.31
N ALA A 83 4.60 13.71 -7.27
CA ALA A 83 3.86 14.90 -6.92
C ALA A 83 4.80 15.95 -6.32
N LYS A 84 4.83 17.14 -6.91
CA LYS A 84 5.43 18.32 -6.28
C LYS A 84 4.36 19.02 -5.46
N PHE A 85 4.59 19.18 -4.16
CA PHE A 85 3.64 19.88 -3.30
C PHE A 85 3.35 21.32 -3.74
N SER A 86 4.28 21.98 -4.45
CA SER A 86 4.08 23.31 -5.04
C SER A 86 3.10 23.35 -6.22
N GLU A 87 2.86 22.22 -6.89
CA GLU A 87 1.94 22.11 -8.03
C GLU A 87 0.53 21.69 -7.58
N LEU A 88 0.34 21.47 -6.28
CA LEU A 88 -0.93 21.07 -5.69
C LEU A 88 -1.69 22.31 -5.17
N PRO A 89 -2.99 22.47 -5.49
CA PRO A 89 -3.79 23.63 -5.07
C PRO A 89 -3.97 23.70 -3.54
N GLU A 90 -4.04 24.90 -2.95
CA GLU A 90 -4.29 25.08 -1.51
C GLU A 90 -5.56 24.34 -1.03
N GLY A 91 -5.49 23.67 0.14
CA GLY A 91 -6.60 22.91 0.72
C GLY A 91 -6.45 21.37 0.73
N LEU A 92 -5.21 20.86 0.77
CA LEU A 92 -4.84 19.48 0.42
C LEU A 92 -5.18 18.36 1.42
N ALA A 93 -5.81 18.67 2.55
CA ALA A 93 -6.36 17.63 3.42
C ALA A 93 -7.32 16.68 2.67
N ASN A 94 -7.88 17.13 1.54
CA ASN A 94 -8.81 16.37 0.71
C ASN A 94 -8.17 15.69 -0.52
N THR A 95 -6.87 15.84 -0.76
CA THR A 95 -6.20 15.19 -1.90
C THR A 95 -5.73 13.80 -1.51
N THR A 96 -6.21 12.78 -2.23
CA THR A 96 -5.76 11.39 -2.06
C THR A 96 -4.32 11.21 -2.53
N MET A 97 -3.48 10.65 -1.66
CA MET A 97 -2.11 10.19 -1.97
C MET A 97 -2.10 8.70 -2.31
N ALA A 98 -2.81 7.87 -1.53
CA ALA A 98 -2.91 6.43 -1.76
C ALA A 98 -4.33 5.90 -1.60
N GLU A 99 -4.76 5.04 -2.52
CA GLU A 99 -6.05 4.36 -2.46
C GLU A 99 -5.97 2.93 -2.97
N LYS A 100 -6.98 2.14 -2.67
CA LYS A 100 -7.08 0.73 -3.05
C LYS A 100 -8.35 0.47 -3.85
N ALA A 101 -8.22 -0.24 -4.96
CA ALA A 101 -9.37 -0.70 -5.74
C ALA A 101 -10.27 -1.61 -4.89
N GLY A 102 -11.57 -1.31 -4.85
CA GLY A 102 -12.54 -2.02 -3.99
C GLY A 102 -12.73 -1.41 -2.60
N GLY A 103 -12.13 -0.25 -2.31
CA GLY A 103 -12.32 0.49 -1.06
C GLY A 103 -11.31 0.13 0.04
N GLY A 104 -11.36 0.89 1.13
CA GLY A 104 -10.46 0.76 2.27
C GLY A 104 -9.97 2.11 2.80
N PRO A 105 -9.07 2.10 3.80
CA PRO A 105 -8.44 3.31 4.29
C PRO A 105 -7.72 4.05 3.16
N THR A 106 -7.87 5.36 3.08
CA THR A 106 -7.26 6.21 2.06
C THR A 106 -6.19 7.07 2.72
N LEU A 107 -4.98 7.07 2.20
CA LEU A 107 -3.93 8.00 2.63
C LEU A 107 -4.11 9.32 1.90
N MET A 108 -4.18 10.39 2.67
CA MET A 108 -4.32 11.77 2.20
C MET A 108 -2.94 12.42 2.08
N MET A 109 -2.85 13.48 1.27
CA MET A 109 -1.58 14.16 1.00
C MET A 109 -0.96 14.83 2.23
N ASP A 110 -1.75 15.13 3.25
CA ASP A 110 -1.29 15.64 4.54
C ASP A 110 -0.78 14.54 5.50
N GLY A 111 -0.75 13.28 5.06
CA GLY A 111 -0.38 12.12 5.88
C GLY A 111 -1.53 11.55 6.72
N GLY A 112 -2.71 12.18 6.67
CA GLY A 112 -3.93 11.66 7.30
C GLY A 112 -4.39 10.37 6.63
N VAL A 113 -4.97 9.44 7.41
CA VAL A 113 -5.63 8.24 6.88
C VAL A 113 -7.11 8.30 7.21
N VAL A 114 -7.95 8.34 6.18
CA VAL A 114 -9.41 8.46 6.32
C VAL A 114 -10.13 7.21 5.83
N ARG A 115 -11.33 6.98 6.35
CA ARG A 115 -12.25 5.95 5.85
C ARG A 115 -13.30 6.64 4.99
N ARG A 116 -13.49 6.16 3.76
CA ARG A 116 -14.56 6.61 2.86
C ARG A 116 -15.60 5.53 2.70
#